data_AF-A0A356TUF5-F1
#
_entry.id   AF-A0A356TUF5-F1
#
_cell.length_a   1.000
_cell.length_b   1.000
_cell.length_c   1.000
_cell.angle_alpha   90.00
_cell.angle_beta   90.00
_cell.angle_gamma   90.00
#
_symmetry.space_group_name_H-M   'P 1'
#
loop_
_entity.id
_entity.type
_entity.pdbx_description
1 polymer ?
#
loop_
_entity_poly.entity_id
_entity_poly.type
_entity_poly.pdbx_seq_one_letter_code
_entity_poly.pdbx_strand_id
1 'polypeptide(L)'
;MHRLTFVLSALLLSACFGGEAAPLDNPDLGMKASSLTAAERRVRAAQIRDAAAANGITQGWLLAGIADAETRMSHCWSELTWACQGPNSSDCGGGPVVAGAGDGPCSLRQGGLGMFQFDAGTFDDTLRREGDRVLYIAGNVAAAVDFVVNMVIRSTYVSGVDNRAQAIDWINGVRIGNGRWDPWIRTVTHYYNGCRPSYSCFSSRYAHYRDNTTGVYSEMGADFWDPTHDFAAEFVSQSFPFARDPFELYPGQEQAGYIELRNVGTEAWTPGVTMLGTTQPRDAASPIAGSDWVSPNRAATVDAPVAPG
;
A
#
# COMPACT_ATOMS: atom_id res chain seq x y z
N MET A 1 1.45 -46.98 25.17
CA MET A 1 1.11 -46.53 26.54
C MET A 1 2.26 -45.70 27.05
N HIS A 2 2.07 -44.40 27.28
CA HIS A 2 2.76 -43.55 28.27
C HIS A 2 1.88 -42.29 28.40
N ARG A 3 1.16 -42.18 29.52
CA ARG A 3 0.33 -41.03 29.90
C ARG A 3 1.18 -40.14 30.80
N LEU A 4 1.30 -38.86 30.49
CA LEU A 4 1.71 -37.85 31.47
C LEU A 4 0.49 -37.01 31.84
N THR A 5 0.12 -37.16 33.11
CA THR A 5 -0.89 -36.39 33.82
C THR A 5 -0.18 -35.19 34.45
N PHE A 6 -0.75 -33.98 34.32
CA PHE A 6 -0.39 -32.87 35.19
C PHE A 6 -1.64 -32.22 35.81
N VAL A 7 -1.48 -31.94 37.10
CA VAL A 7 -2.46 -31.43 38.06
C VAL A 7 -2.60 -29.91 37.88
N LEU A 8 -3.82 -29.43 37.72
CA LEU A 8 -4.13 -28.00 37.75
C LEU A 8 -4.55 -27.63 39.18
N SER A 9 -3.67 -26.93 39.90
CA SER A 9 -4.02 -26.34 41.21
C SER A 9 -4.76 -25.02 40.98
N ALA A 10 -6.01 -24.97 41.41
CA ALA A 10 -6.78 -23.74 41.53
C ALA A 10 -6.31 -22.96 42.77
N LEU A 11 -5.84 -21.73 42.56
CA LEU A 11 -5.65 -20.75 43.63
C LEU A 11 -6.71 -19.66 43.48
N LEU A 12 -7.73 -19.78 44.32
CA LEU A 12 -8.65 -18.71 44.67
C LEU A 12 -7.92 -17.72 45.58
N LEU A 13 -7.81 -16.46 45.18
CA LEU A 13 -7.60 -15.35 46.11
C LEU A 13 -8.59 -14.23 45.76
N SER A 14 -9.51 -14.01 46.71
CA SER A 14 -10.37 -12.84 46.82
C SER A 14 -9.61 -11.74 47.56
N ALA A 15 -9.60 -10.52 47.03
CA ALA A 15 -9.34 -9.31 47.81
C ALA A 15 -10.02 -8.10 47.14
N CYS A 16 -10.71 -7.31 47.97
CA CYS A 16 -11.47 -6.11 47.61
C CYS A 16 -10.62 -4.82 47.69
N PHE A 17 -11.00 -3.84 46.86
CA PHE A 17 -10.88 -2.37 46.94
C PHE A 17 -9.86 -1.67 47.86
N GLY A 18 -9.10 -0.72 47.29
CA GLY A 18 -8.49 0.42 47.99
C GLY A 18 -7.50 1.16 47.10
N GLY A 19 -7.64 2.48 46.95
CA GLY A 19 -7.00 3.27 45.90
C GLY A 19 -5.48 3.45 46.00
N GLU A 20 -4.85 3.59 44.83
CA GLU A 20 -4.04 4.74 44.43
C GLU A 20 -3.78 4.59 42.92
N ALA A 21 -3.99 5.66 42.15
CA ALA A 21 -3.71 5.66 40.72
C ALA A 21 -2.20 5.58 40.52
N ALA A 22 -1.69 4.37 40.28
CA ALA A 22 -0.33 4.19 39.81
C ALA A 22 -0.20 4.84 38.43
N PRO A 23 0.83 5.68 38.20
CA PRO A 23 1.08 6.27 36.89
C PRO A 23 1.43 5.12 35.94
N LEU A 24 0.57 4.87 34.95
CA LEU A 24 0.91 4.01 33.82
C LEU A 24 1.85 4.79 32.89
N ASP A 25 3.06 5.02 33.37
CA ASP A 25 4.21 5.26 32.52
C ASP A 25 4.66 3.87 32.05
N ASN A 26 4.05 3.40 30.96
CA ASN A 26 4.52 2.24 30.22
C ASN A 26 5.04 2.72 28.86
N PRO A 27 6.36 2.97 28.72
CA PRO A 27 6.96 3.40 27.47
C PRO A 27 7.03 2.31 26.39
N ASP A 28 6.42 1.14 26.57
CA ASP A 28 6.62 -0.02 25.69
C ASP A 28 5.30 -0.70 25.26
N LEU A 29 4.29 0.09 24.87
CA LEU A 29 3.26 -0.38 23.95
C LEU A 29 3.84 -0.33 22.54
N GLY A 30 4.56 -1.41 22.19
CA GLY A 30 5.39 -1.56 21.02
C GLY A 30 4.83 -0.89 19.75
N MET A 31 5.71 -0.19 19.04
CA MET A 31 5.48 0.19 17.65
C MET A 31 4.97 -1.04 16.92
N LYS A 32 3.68 -1.05 16.56
CA LYS A 32 3.05 -2.19 15.90
C LYS A 32 3.78 -2.46 14.59
N ALA A 33 4.62 -3.48 14.59
CA ALA A 33 5.55 -3.74 13.50
C ALA A 33 4.82 -4.31 12.29
N SER A 34 5.13 -3.79 11.10
CA SER A 34 4.85 -4.48 9.85
C SER A 34 5.80 -5.67 9.71
N SER A 35 5.34 -6.72 9.06
CA SER A 35 6.19 -7.84 8.63
C SER A 35 6.87 -7.59 7.27
N LEU A 36 6.62 -6.45 6.61
CA LEU A 36 7.30 -6.09 5.36
C LEU A 36 8.79 -5.82 5.61
N THR A 37 9.63 -6.51 4.85
CA THR A 37 11.06 -6.19 4.72
C THR A 37 11.28 -4.88 3.97
N ALA A 38 12.49 -4.31 4.03
CA ALA A 38 12.84 -3.11 3.26
C ALA A 38 12.65 -3.29 1.74
N ALA A 39 12.93 -4.49 1.22
CA ALA A 39 12.74 -4.80 -0.20
C ALA A 39 11.25 -4.82 -0.57
N GLU A 40 10.40 -5.45 0.25
CA GLU A 40 8.95 -5.49 0.03
C GLU A 40 8.32 -4.10 0.19
N ARG A 41 8.79 -3.30 1.16
CA ARG A 41 8.39 -1.90 1.31
C ARG A 41 8.72 -1.08 0.07
N ARG A 42 9.90 -1.26 -0.53
CA ARG A 42 10.28 -0.60 -1.78
C ARG A 42 9.36 -1.00 -2.94
N VAL A 43 8.99 -2.28 -3.04
CA VAL A 43 8.01 -2.76 -4.02
C VAL A 43 6.64 -2.12 -3.79
N ARG A 44 6.15 -2.10 -2.55
CA ARG A 44 4.87 -1.48 -2.20
C ARG A 44 4.85 0.02 -2.47
N ALA A 45 5.92 0.72 -2.14
CA ALA A 45 6.08 2.14 -2.45
C ALA A 45 6.05 2.41 -3.96
N ALA A 46 6.62 1.52 -4.79
CA ALA A 46 6.57 1.64 -6.24
C ALA A 46 5.13 1.44 -6.75
N GLN A 47 4.42 0.44 -6.22
CA GLN A 47 3.00 0.25 -6.54
C GLN A 47 2.15 1.47 -6.18
N ILE A 48 2.41 2.12 -5.03
CA ILE A 48 1.72 3.36 -4.62
C ILE A 48 2.06 4.51 -5.57
N ARG A 49 3.35 4.72 -5.86
CA ARG A 49 3.82 5.76 -6.80
C ARG A 49 3.15 5.62 -8.16
N ASP A 50 3.21 4.42 -8.73
CA ASP A 50 2.76 4.14 -10.10
C ASP A 50 1.23 4.24 -10.19
N ALA A 51 0.50 3.69 -9.21
CA ALA A 51 -0.95 3.82 -9.16
C ALA A 51 -1.42 5.26 -8.88
N ALA A 52 -0.69 6.04 -8.08
CA ALA A 52 -0.97 7.46 -7.88
C ALA A 52 -0.77 8.26 -9.17
N ALA A 53 0.34 8.01 -9.89
CA ALA A 53 0.65 8.65 -11.16
C ALA A 53 -0.39 8.34 -12.24
N ALA A 54 -0.86 7.08 -12.32
CA ALA A 54 -1.95 6.67 -13.21
C ALA A 54 -3.28 7.43 -12.93
N ASN A 55 -3.42 8.01 -11.74
CA ASN A 55 -4.57 8.83 -11.34
C ASN A 55 -4.24 10.33 -11.26
N GLY A 56 -3.10 10.76 -11.84
CA GLY A 56 -2.70 12.15 -11.98
C GLY A 56 -1.85 12.72 -10.84
N ILE A 57 -1.58 11.98 -9.77
CA ILE A 57 -0.75 12.44 -8.66
C ILE A 57 0.70 11.99 -8.86
N THR A 58 1.61 12.93 -9.15
CA THR A 58 3.04 12.67 -9.33
C THR A 58 3.82 12.69 -8.02
N GLN A 59 3.25 13.22 -6.94
CA GLN A 59 3.84 13.21 -5.61
C GLN A 59 3.34 11.99 -4.81
N GLY A 60 3.52 10.78 -5.36
CA GLY A 60 3.00 9.54 -4.78
C GLY A 60 3.48 9.24 -3.35
N TRP A 61 4.62 9.79 -2.95
CA TRP A 61 5.13 9.71 -1.58
C TRP A 61 4.20 10.32 -0.53
N LEU A 62 3.33 11.27 -0.91
CA LEU A 62 2.32 11.83 -0.02
C LEU A 62 1.29 10.77 0.39
N LEU A 63 0.89 9.92 -0.56
CA LEU A 63 -0.02 8.80 -0.32
C LEU A 63 0.70 7.68 0.43
N ALA A 64 1.96 7.38 0.06
CA ALA A 64 2.76 6.42 0.81
C ALA A 64 2.96 6.83 2.27
N GLY A 65 3.07 8.12 2.56
CA GLY A 65 3.16 8.66 3.91
C GLY A 65 1.88 8.41 4.74
N ILE A 66 0.72 8.54 4.10
CA ILE A 66 -0.57 8.17 4.72
C ILE A 66 -0.62 6.66 4.95
N ALA A 67 -0.34 5.84 3.94
CA ALA A 67 -0.34 4.38 4.08
C ALA A 67 0.64 3.89 5.15
N ASP A 68 1.81 4.53 5.27
CA ASP A 68 2.78 4.22 6.32
C ASP A 68 2.26 4.60 7.71
N ALA A 69 1.61 5.76 7.82
CA ALA A 69 0.99 6.22 9.06
C ALA A 69 -0.18 5.34 9.52
N GLU A 70 -0.97 4.78 8.59
CA GLU A 70 -2.13 3.95 8.90
C GLU A 70 -1.74 2.50 9.21
N THR A 71 -0.92 1.91 8.34
CA THR A 71 -0.70 0.44 8.33
C THR A 71 0.75 0.06 8.09
N ARG A 72 1.69 1.01 8.14
CA ARG A 72 3.09 0.78 7.73
C ARG A 72 3.19 0.28 6.29
N MET A 73 2.30 0.77 5.42
CA MET A 73 2.08 0.35 4.03
C MET A 73 1.59 -1.10 3.86
N SER A 74 1.15 -1.76 4.92
CA SER A 74 0.66 -3.14 4.87
C SER A 74 -0.76 -3.17 4.30
N HIS A 75 -0.97 -3.95 3.24
CA HIS A 75 -2.27 -4.12 2.58
C HIS A 75 -2.84 -5.51 2.85
N CYS A 76 -1.98 -6.51 2.99
CA CYS A 76 -2.36 -7.87 3.27
C CYS A 76 -2.28 -8.15 4.77
N TRP A 77 -3.22 -8.91 5.32
CA TRP A 77 -3.20 -9.23 6.75
C TRP A 77 -1.93 -10.02 7.16
N SER A 78 -1.37 -10.82 6.26
CA SER A 78 -0.08 -11.51 6.47
C SER A 78 1.08 -10.55 6.74
N GLU A 79 0.97 -9.29 6.30
CA GLU A 79 1.95 -8.22 6.52
C GLU A 79 1.73 -7.50 7.87
N LEU A 80 0.56 -7.71 8.52
CA LEU A 80 0.12 -7.02 9.73
C LEU A 80 -0.79 -7.91 10.60
N THR A 81 -0.26 -9.03 11.06
CA THR A 81 -1.04 -10.15 11.63
C THR A 81 -1.76 -9.87 12.95
N TRP A 82 -1.47 -8.75 13.62
CA TRP A 82 -2.20 -8.30 14.80
C TRP A 82 -3.53 -7.61 14.48
N ALA A 83 -3.74 -7.19 13.23
CA ALA A 83 -4.96 -6.50 12.79
C ALA A 83 -6.10 -7.48 12.47
N CYS A 84 -7.28 -6.96 12.13
CA CYS A 84 -8.40 -7.80 11.71
C CYS A 84 -8.21 -8.32 10.28
N GLN A 85 -8.79 -9.49 9.98
CA GLN A 85 -8.84 -10.03 8.62
C GLN A 85 -10.04 -9.42 7.88
N GLY A 86 -9.76 -8.73 6.78
CA GLY A 86 -10.76 -8.26 5.83
C GLY A 86 -11.14 -9.32 4.79
N PRO A 87 -11.84 -8.92 3.71
CA PRO A 87 -12.09 -9.78 2.56
C PRO A 87 -10.81 -10.23 1.84
N ASN A 88 -10.88 -11.33 1.11
CA ASN A 88 -9.73 -11.87 0.36
C ASN A 88 -9.40 -11.04 -0.89
N SER A 89 -8.13 -11.03 -1.27
CA SER A 89 -7.62 -10.38 -2.48
C SER A 89 -6.57 -11.24 -3.17
N SER A 90 -6.56 -11.21 -4.51
CA SER A 90 -5.51 -11.86 -5.30
C SER A 90 -4.14 -11.23 -5.06
N ASP A 91 -4.09 -9.93 -4.75
CA ASP A 91 -2.83 -9.21 -4.44
C ASP A 91 -2.20 -9.71 -3.12
N CYS A 92 -2.99 -10.42 -2.31
CA CYS A 92 -2.57 -11.07 -1.07
C CYS A 92 -2.41 -12.59 -1.23
N GLY A 93 -2.18 -13.07 -2.44
CA GLY A 93 -2.05 -14.51 -2.74
C GLY A 93 -3.34 -15.28 -2.49
N GLY A 94 -4.50 -14.61 -2.61
CA GLY A 94 -5.82 -15.16 -2.25
C GLY A 94 -6.16 -15.05 -0.77
N GLY A 95 -5.26 -14.52 0.06
CA GLY A 95 -5.49 -14.25 1.48
C GLY A 95 -6.22 -12.93 1.77
N PRO A 96 -6.55 -12.66 3.04
CA PRO A 96 -7.30 -11.47 3.44
C PRO A 96 -6.48 -10.18 3.37
N VAL A 97 -7.14 -9.08 2.97
CA VAL A 97 -6.60 -7.74 3.18
C VAL A 97 -6.60 -7.40 4.67
N VAL A 98 -5.77 -6.44 5.06
CA VAL A 98 -5.79 -5.88 6.41
C VAL A 98 -7.10 -5.13 6.65
N ALA A 99 -7.64 -5.26 7.86
CA ALA A 99 -8.77 -4.48 8.32
C ALA A 99 -8.49 -3.87 9.70
N GLY A 100 -9.03 -2.67 9.93
CA GLY A 100 -8.89 -1.95 11.19
C GLY A 100 -9.45 -2.71 12.39
N ALA A 101 -8.74 -2.65 13.51
CA ALA A 101 -9.17 -3.22 14.80
C ALA A 101 -9.55 -2.13 15.82
N GLY A 102 -9.48 -0.84 15.43
CA GLY A 102 -9.72 0.30 16.31
C GLY A 102 -11.19 0.71 16.42
N ASP A 103 -11.96 0.55 15.33
CA ASP A 103 -13.33 1.04 15.23
C ASP A 103 -14.37 0.05 15.76
N GLY A 104 -13.96 -1.18 16.06
CA GLY A 104 -14.81 -2.22 16.62
C GLY A 104 -14.13 -3.59 16.67
N PRO A 105 -14.77 -4.59 17.31
CA PRO A 105 -14.24 -5.95 17.33
C PRO A 105 -14.26 -6.58 15.93
N CYS A 106 -13.21 -7.33 15.58
CA CYS A 106 -13.08 -7.99 14.27
C CYS A 106 -14.30 -8.87 13.91
N SER A 107 -14.95 -9.47 14.92
CA SER A 107 -16.16 -10.30 14.73
C SER A 107 -17.35 -9.54 14.16
N LEU A 108 -17.40 -8.21 14.31
CA LEU A 108 -18.46 -7.37 13.75
C LEU A 108 -18.10 -6.81 12.37
N ARG A 109 -16.92 -7.16 11.82
CA ARG A 109 -16.46 -6.69 10.49
C ARG A 109 -16.48 -5.16 10.38
N GLN A 110 -16.10 -4.49 11.47
CA GLN A 110 -15.98 -3.03 11.57
C GLN A 110 -14.52 -2.64 11.39
N GLY A 111 -14.29 -1.46 10.80
CA GLY A 111 -12.96 -0.88 10.62
C GLY A 111 -12.51 -0.78 9.16
N GLY A 112 -11.51 0.07 8.96
CA GLY A 112 -11.02 0.43 7.64
C GLY A 112 -10.37 -0.70 6.86
N LEU A 113 -10.59 -0.79 5.54
CA LEU A 113 -10.02 -1.81 4.66
C LEU A 113 -8.75 -1.36 3.92
N GLY A 114 -7.78 -2.26 3.84
CA GLY A 114 -6.53 -2.09 3.08
C GLY A 114 -5.57 -1.08 3.70
N MET A 115 -4.47 -0.80 3.01
CA MET A 115 -3.38 0.01 3.58
C MET A 115 -3.76 1.46 3.91
N PHE A 116 -4.81 1.99 3.28
CA PHE A 116 -5.39 3.31 3.57
C PHE A 116 -6.53 3.27 4.60
N GLN A 117 -6.94 2.10 5.10
CA GLN A 117 -7.95 1.98 6.15
C GLN A 117 -9.28 2.69 5.80
N PHE A 118 -9.82 2.48 4.60
CA PHE A 118 -11.12 3.07 4.24
C PHE A 118 -12.27 2.48 5.04
N ASP A 119 -12.94 3.32 5.84
CA ASP A 119 -14.04 2.91 6.69
C ASP A 119 -15.35 3.63 6.31
N ALA A 120 -16.44 2.87 6.33
CA ALA A 120 -17.82 3.36 6.18
C ALA A 120 -18.76 2.75 7.25
N GLY A 121 -18.20 2.14 8.31
CA GLY A 121 -18.90 1.47 9.39
C GLY A 121 -18.62 -0.03 9.41
N THR A 122 -19.06 -0.75 8.37
CA THR A 122 -18.77 -2.18 8.18
C THR A 122 -18.04 -2.43 6.87
N PHE A 123 -17.42 -3.60 6.73
CA PHE A 123 -16.78 -4.00 5.47
C PHE A 123 -17.75 -3.94 4.29
N ASP A 124 -19.00 -4.38 4.49
CA ASP A 124 -20.01 -4.40 3.43
C ASP A 124 -20.46 -2.98 3.05
N ASP A 125 -20.48 -2.03 4.00
CA ASP A 125 -20.75 -0.63 3.71
C ASP A 125 -19.59 0.04 2.97
N THR A 126 -18.34 -0.28 3.34
CA THR A 126 -17.15 0.21 2.62
C THR A 126 -17.15 -0.31 1.18
N LEU A 127 -17.40 -1.60 0.99
CA LEU A 127 -17.49 -2.21 -0.35
C LEU A 127 -18.67 -1.66 -1.15
N ARG A 128 -19.79 -1.30 -0.52
CA ARG A 128 -20.92 -0.64 -1.21
C ARG A 128 -20.53 0.77 -1.68
N ARG A 129 -19.73 1.50 -0.89
CA ARG A 129 -19.28 2.86 -1.23
C ARG A 129 -18.19 2.87 -2.30
N GLU A 130 -17.20 2.01 -2.15
CA GLU A 130 -15.97 2.06 -2.95
C GLU A 130 -15.90 1.02 -4.08
N GLY A 131 -16.75 -0.01 -4.03
CA GLY A 131 -16.60 -1.21 -4.84
C GLY A 131 -15.54 -2.17 -4.29
N ASP A 132 -15.28 -3.26 -5.02
CA ASP A 132 -14.22 -4.23 -4.71
C ASP A 132 -12.81 -3.70 -4.95
N ARG A 133 -12.66 -2.59 -5.69
CA ARG A 133 -11.36 -1.97 -6.02
C ARG A 133 -10.45 -1.76 -4.80
N VAL A 134 -11.02 -1.45 -3.63
CA VAL A 134 -10.25 -1.20 -2.39
C VAL A 134 -9.58 -2.45 -1.83
N LEU A 135 -9.94 -3.64 -2.31
CA LEU A 135 -9.28 -4.89 -1.95
C LEU A 135 -7.98 -5.12 -2.74
N TYR A 136 -7.76 -4.39 -3.83
CA TYR A 136 -6.57 -4.48 -4.66
C TYR A 136 -5.66 -3.28 -4.39
N ILE A 137 -4.34 -3.46 -4.47
CA ILE A 137 -3.37 -2.41 -4.12
C ILE A 137 -3.59 -1.16 -4.99
N ALA A 138 -3.67 -1.34 -6.31
CA ALA A 138 -3.88 -0.22 -7.24
C ALA A 138 -5.24 0.47 -7.03
N GLY A 139 -6.30 -0.30 -6.75
CA GLY A 139 -7.63 0.25 -6.49
C GLY A 139 -7.75 0.92 -5.12
N ASN A 140 -7.03 0.43 -4.09
CA ASN A 140 -6.91 1.07 -2.78
C ASN A 140 -6.19 2.42 -2.92
N VAL A 141 -5.14 2.50 -3.75
CA VAL A 141 -4.48 3.78 -4.09
C VAL A 141 -5.42 4.71 -4.86
N ALA A 142 -6.16 4.21 -5.85
CA ALA A 142 -7.12 5.03 -6.59
C ALA A 142 -8.21 5.64 -5.69
N ALA A 143 -8.73 4.85 -4.73
CA ALA A 143 -9.65 5.35 -3.71
C ALA A 143 -8.98 6.40 -2.81
N ALA A 144 -7.70 6.23 -2.48
CA ALA A 144 -6.95 7.24 -1.73
C ALA A 144 -6.81 8.53 -2.51
N VAL A 145 -6.53 8.47 -3.81
CA VAL A 145 -6.49 9.65 -4.69
C VAL A 145 -7.82 10.40 -4.63
N ASP A 146 -8.95 9.72 -4.75
CA ASP A 146 -10.27 10.34 -4.67
C ASP A 146 -10.50 11.00 -3.31
N PHE A 147 -10.11 10.33 -2.22
CA PHE A 147 -10.23 10.86 -0.87
C PHE A 147 -9.35 12.09 -0.66
N VAL A 148 -8.07 12.05 -1.04
CA VAL A 148 -7.13 13.16 -0.83
C VAL A 148 -7.42 14.35 -1.74
N VAL A 149 -7.95 14.12 -2.94
CA VAL A 149 -8.47 15.20 -3.79
C VAL A 149 -9.63 15.90 -3.10
N ASN A 150 -10.62 15.14 -2.63
CA ASN A 150 -11.79 15.70 -1.96
C ASN A 150 -11.43 16.42 -0.66
N MET A 151 -10.45 15.91 0.10
CA MET A 151 -10.00 16.58 1.32
C MET A 151 -9.29 17.91 1.03
N VAL A 152 -8.48 17.98 -0.04
CA VAL A 152 -7.79 19.21 -0.45
C VAL A 152 -8.79 20.26 -0.91
N ILE A 153 -9.80 19.89 -1.71
CA ILE A 153 -10.87 20.80 -2.16
C ILE A 153 -11.61 21.41 -0.97
N ARG A 154 -11.95 20.61 0.05
CA ARG A 154 -12.71 21.09 1.23
C ARG A 154 -11.83 21.68 2.34
N SER A 155 -10.51 21.71 2.16
CA SER A 155 -9.57 22.05 3.24
C SER A 155 -9.56 23.53 3.53
N THR A 156 -9.78 23.91 4.79
CA THR A 156 -9.61 25.31 5.23
C THR A 156 -8.16 25.80 5.20
N TYR A 157 -7.18 24.90 5.01
CA TYR A 157 -5.75 25.24 4.94
C TYR A 157 -5.27 25.46 3.50
N VAL A 158 -6.12 25.12 2.52
CA VAL A 158 -5.81 25.20 1.09
C VAL A 158 -6.70 26.27 0.48
N SER A 159 -6.09 27.20 -0.26
CA SER A 159 -6.80 28.29 -0.94
C SER A 159 -6.69 28.14 -2.46
N GLY A 160 -7.74 28.53 -3.18
CA GLY A 160 -7.74 28.58 -4.65
C GLY A 160 -7.88 27.21 -5.33
N VAL A 161 -8.51 26.25 -4.66
CA VAL A 161 -8.76 24.90 -5.16
C VAL A 161 -10.23 24.56 -4.99
N ASP A 162 -10.96 24.53 -6.09
CA ASP A 162 -12.42 24.34 -6.10
C ASP A 162 -12.85 23.06 -6.84
N ASN A 163 -11.91 22.43 -7.57
CA ASN A 163 -12.20 21.24 -8.37
C ASN A 163 -11.03 20.24 -8.38
N ARG A 164 -11.30 19.04 -8.92
CA ARG A 164 -10.34 17.94 -8.96
C ARG A 164 -9.03 18.30 -9.67
N ALA A 165 -9.11 18.98 -10.82
CA ALA A 165 -7.91 19.33 -11.59
C ALA A 165 -6.99 20.27 -10.80
N GLN A 166 -7.58 21.31 -10.19
CA GLN A 166 -6.84 22.22 -9.30
C GLN A 166 -6.29 21.51 -8.07
N ALA A 167 -7.02 20.55 -7.49
CA ALA A 167 -6.55 19.81 -6.33
C ALA A 167 -5.36 18.90 -6.67
N ILE A 168 -5.41 18.21 -7.81
CA ILE A 168 -4.30 17.40 -8.30
C ILE A 168 -3.07 18.27 -8.56
N ASP A 169 -3.22 19.41 -9.24
CA ASP A 169 -2.12 20.36 -9.45
C ASP A 169 -1.57 20.90 -8.12
N TRP A 170 -2.47 21.19 -7.17
CA TRP A 170 -2.08 21.64 -5.85
C TRP A 170 -1.22 20.59 -5.12
N ILE A 171 -1.68 19.34 -5.09
CA ILE A 171 -0.98 18.19 -4.50
C ILE A 171 0.38 17.98 -5.20
N ASN A 172 0.41 18.06 -6.53
CA ASN A 172 1.63 17.81 -7.31
C ASN A 172 2.73 18.85 -7.09
N GLY A 173 2.39 20.05 -6.63
CA GLY A 173 3.36 21.07 -6.22
C GLY A 173 3.78 21.02 -4.75
N VAL A 174 3.32 20.05 -3.96
CA VAL A 174 3.82 19.88 -2.57
C VAL A 174 5.28 19.43 -2.61
N ARG A 175 6.13 20.09 -1.82
CA ARG A 175 7.52 19.70 -1.58
C ARG A 175 7.79 19.83 -0.08
N ILE A 176 8.61 18.95 0.49
CA ILE A 176 9.02 19.06 1.89
C ILE A 176 9.64 20.45 2.10
N GLY A 177 9.10 21.20 3.08
CA GLY A 177 9.58 22.53 3.44
C GLY A 177 9.07 23.70 2.59
N ASN A 178 8.30 23.46 1.52
CA ASN A 178 7.69 24.57 0.78
C ASN A 178 6.38 25.06 1.42
N GLY A 179 5.80 26.14 0.88
CA GLY A 179 4.56 26.74 1.40
C GLY A 179 3.32 25.83 1.33
N ARG A 180 3.36 24.70 0.62
CA ARG A 180 2.26 23.72 0.57
C ARG A 180 2.43 22.57 1.57
N TRP A 181 3.61 22.45 2.20
CA TRP A 181 3.93 21.34 3.10
C TRP A 181 3.12 21.31 4.40
N ASP A 182 3.15 22.39 5.19
CA ASP A 182 2.35 22.49 6.42
C ASP A 182 0.84 22.41 6.12
N PRO A 183 0.29 23.12 5.12
CA PRO A 183 -1.10 22.94 4.70
C PRO A 183 -1.48 21.49 4.36
N TRP A 184 -0.60 20.74 3.69
CA TRP A 184 -0.84 19.32 3.40
C TRP A 184 -0.97 18.50 4.68
N ILE A 185 -0.01 18.58 5.60
CA ILE A 185 -0.04 17.79 6.84
C ILE A 185 -1.24 18.18 7.72
N ARG A 186 -1.57 19.47 7.81
CA ARG A 186 -2.79 19.92 8.52
C ARG A 186 -4.05 19.36 7.86
N THR A 187 -4.09 19.33 6.54
CA THR A 187 -5.22 18.78 5.77
C THR A 187 -5.40 17.30 6.07
N VAL A 188 -4.33 16.48 5.99
CA VAL A 188 -4.39 15.06 6.35
C VAL A 188 -4.82 14.88 7.81
N THR A 189 -4.18 15.59 8.74
CA THR A 189 -4.48 15.49 10.18
C THR A 189 -5.95 15.80 10.50
N HIS A 190 -6.52 16.83 9.86
CA HIS A 190 -7.91 17.21 10.09
C HIS A 190 -8.89 16.33 9.32
N TYR A 191 -8.72 16.19 8.01
CA TYR A 191 -9.76 15.64 7.13
C TYR A 191 -9.60 14.15 6.82
N TYR A 192 -8.42 13.58 7.02
CA TYR A 192 -8.18 12.14 6.94
C TYR A 192 -8.38 11.49 8.31
N ASN A 193 -7.63 11.97 9.32
CA ASN A 193 -7.69 11.40 10.67
C ASN A 193 -8.89 11.89 11.50
N GLY A 194 -9.44 13.07 11.19
CA GLY A 194 -10.55 13.66 11.94
C GLY A 194 -10.13 14.59 13.08
N CYS A 195 -8.83 14.78 13.34
CA CYS A 195 -8.36 15.58 14.46
C CYS A 195 -8.17 17.07 14.09
N ARG A 196 -9.00 17.95 14.65
CA ARG A 196 -8.94 19.41 14.39
C ARG A 196 -7.80 20.09 15.16
N PRO A 197 -7.28 21.25 14.71
CA PRO A 197 -6.22 22.00 15.42
C PRO A 197 -6.53 22.33 16.88
N SER A 198 -7.82 22.53 17.20
CA SER A 198 -8.27 22.82 18.56
C SER A 198 -8.42 21.57 19.43
N TYR A 199 -8.27 20.36 18.89
CA TYR A 199 -8.43 19.11 19.63
C TYR A 199 -7.09 18.67 20.22
N SER A 200 -7.13 18.05 21.40
CA SER A 200 -5.94 17.61 22.13
C SER A 200 -5.08 16.59 21.38
N CYS A 201 -5.66 15.82 20.46
CA CYS A 201 -4.94 14.87 19.60
C CYS A 201 -4.08 15.55 18.52
N PHE A 202 -4.24 16.85 18.26
CA PHE A 202 -3.72 17.44 17.01
C PHE A 202 -2.20 17.40 16.93
N SER A 203 -1.51 17.80 18.00
CA SER A 203 -0.05 17.89 17.98
C SER A 203 0.60 16.53 17.71
N SER A 204 0.07 15.46 18.32
CA SER A 204 0.62 14.11 18.14
C SER A 204 0.26 13.55 16.76
N ARG A 205 -0.97 13.75 16.27
CA ARG A 205 -1.38 13.29 14.93
C ARG A 205 -0.68 14.05 13.81
N TYR A 206 -0.48 15.36 13.98
CA TYR A 206 0.32 16.18 13.06
C TYR A 206 1.75 15.64 12.95
N ALA A 207 2.41 15.42 14.09
CA ALA A 207 3.76 14.85 14.12
C ALA A 207 3.79 13.46 13.46
N HIS A 208 2.80 12.60 13.76
CA HIS A 208 2.67 11.27 13.16
C HIS A 208 2.61 11.33 11.63
N TYR A 209 1.68 12.07 11.03
CA TYR A 209 1.59 12.12 9.56
C TYR A 209 2.81 12.81 8.93
N ARG A 210 3.34 13.86 9.57
CA ARG A 210 4.57 14.52 9.11
C ARG A 210 5.72 13.53 9.07
N ASP A 211 5.98 12.84 10.17
CA ASP A 211 7.18 12.02 10.37
C ASP A 211 7.15 10.78 9.48
N ASN A 212 6.00 10.09 9.36
CA ASN A 212 5.85 8.95 8.45
C ASN A 212 6.00 9.38 6.98
N THR A 213 5.43 10.53 6.60
CA THR A 213 5.55 11.03 5.22
C THR A 213 6.99 11.44 4.90
N THR A 214 7.68 12.14 5.80
CA THR A 214 9.11 12.45 5.60
C THR A 214 9.98 11.20 5.63
N GLY A 215 9.61 10.23 6.48
CA GLY A 215 10.31 8.96 6.65
C GLY A 215 10.30 8.16 5.37
N VAL A 216 9.12 7.90 4.80
CA VAL A 216 9.00 7.11 3.56
C VAL A 216 9.61 7.83 2.35
N TYR A 217 9.54 9.16 2.29
CA TYR A 217 10.22 9.94 1.27
C TYR A 217 11.74 9.73 1.34
N SER A 218 12.30 9.83 2.55
CA SER A 218 13.74 9.67 2.80
C SER A 218 14.21 8.22 2.63
N GLU A 219 13.38 7.24 3.01
CA GLU A 219 13.64 5.81 2.87
C GLU A 219 13.89 5.43 1.41
N MET A 220 13.09 5.96 0.49
CA MET A 220 13.18 5.57 -0.93
C MET A 220 14.10 6.45 -1.77
N GLY A 221 14.26 7.72 -1.38
CA GLY A 221 15.02 8.74 -2.12
C GLY A 221 14.15 9.50 -3.13
N ALA A 222 14.55 10.74 -3.45
CA ALA A 222 13.78 11.63 -4.33
C ALA A 222 13.58 11.02 -5.73
N ASP A 223 14.66 10.48 -6.32
CA ASP A 223 14.65 9.90 -7.68
C ASP A 223 13.69 8.71 -7.79
N PHE A 224 13.52 7.95 -6.71
CA PHE A 224 12.55 6.84 -6.71
C PHE A 224 11.11 7.34 -6.88
N TRP A 225 10.79 8.50 -6.30
CA TRP A 225 9.43 9.04 -6.31
C TRP A 225 9.09 9.80 -7.57
N ASP A 226 10.05 10.04 -8.45
CA ASP A 226 9.77 10.54 -9.78
C ASP A 226 9.01 9.47 -10.58
N PRO A 227 7.75 9.72 -10.96
CA PRO A 227 6.99 8.76 -11.76
C PRO A 227 7.38 8.82 -13.23
N THR A 228 8.26 9.74 -13.67
CA THR A 228 8.86 9.63 -15.00
C THR A 228 9.86 8.50 -14.97
N HIS A 229 9.44 7.32 -15.41
CA HIS A 229 10.34 6.19 -15.48
C HIS A 229 11.15 6.26 -16.77
N ASP A 230 12.47 6.15 -16.63
CA ASP A 230 13.38 5.89 -17.75
C ASP A 230 12.83 4.73 -18.61
N PHE A 231 12.41 3.64 -17.97
CA PHE A 231 11.77 2.50 -18.62
C PHE A 231 10.37 2.25 -18.04
N ALA A 232 9.33 2.40 -18.85
CA ALA A 232 7.95 2.02 -18.51
C ALA A 232 7.25 1.33 -19.68
N ALA A 233 6.32 0.44 -19.34
CA ALA A 233 5.58 -0.38 -20.28
C ALA A 233 4.07 -0.31 -20.00
N GLU A 234 3.26 -0.19 -21.04
CA GLU A 234 1.82 -0.38 -20.99
C GLU A 234 1.49 -1.75 -21.62
N PHE A 235 0.63 -2.53 -20.96
CA PHE A 235 0.19 -3.81 -21.48
C PHE A 235 -0.69 -3.63 -22.72
N VAL A 236 -0.41 -4.37 -23.79
CA VAL A 236 -1.21 -4.36 -25.03
C VAL A 236 -1.98 -5.67 -25.15
N SER A 237 -1.28 -6.80 -25.19
CA SER A 237 -1.90 -8.12 -25.37
C SER A 237 -1.00 -9.25 -24.86
N GLN A 238 -1.52 -10.46 -24.69
CA GLN A 238 -0.75 -11.67 -24.38
C GLN A 238 -1.45 -12.91 -24.90
N SER A 239 -0.72 -14.00 -25.14
CA SER A 239 -1.31 -15.30 -25.50
C SER A 239 -1.70 -16.16 -24.31
N PHE A 240 -1.09 -15.93 -23.14
CA PHE A 240 -1.38 -16.67 -21.92
C PHE A 240 -2.64 -16.12 -21.22
N PRO A 241 -3.32 -16.92 -20.37
CA PRO A 241 -4.35 -16.38 -19.47
C PRO A 241 -3.80 -15.29 -18.55
N PHE A 242 -4.65 -14.37 -18.10
CA PHE A 242 -4.24 -13.39 -17.09
C PHE A 242 -3.88 -14.11 -15.79
N ALA A 243 -3.03 -13.50 -14.95
CA ALA A 243 -2.54 -14.11 -13.71
C ALA A 243 -3.65 -14.56 -12.72
N ARG A 244 -4.87 -14.03 -12.87
CA ARG A 244 -6.05 -14.44 -12.09
C ARG A 244 -6.68 -15.76 -12.55
N ASP A 245 -6.39 -16.18 -13.77
CA ASP A 245 -6.95 -17.36 -14.41
C ASP A 245 -5.91 -18.50 -14.36
N PRO A 246 -6.33 -19.75 -14.06
CA PRO A 246 -5.40 -20.87 -14.00
C PRO A 246 -4.81 -21.17 -15.38
N PHE A 247 -3.52 -21.45 -15.41
CA PHE A 247 -2.80 -21.93 -16.58
C PHE A 247 -2.15 -23.28 -16.26
N GLU A 248 -2.81 -24.36 -16.69
CA GLU A 248 -2.38 -25.72 -16.39
C GLU A 248 -1.30 -26.19 -17.37
N LEU A 249 -0.19 -26.71 -16.82
CA LEU A 249 0.89 -27.35 -17.57
C LEU A 249 1.22 -28.69 -16.89
N TYR A 250 1.53 -29.71 -17.68
CA TYR A 250 2.09 -30.95 -17.14
C TYR A 250 3.53 -30.72 -16.65
N PRO A 251 4.02 -31.51 -15.67
CA PRO A 251 5.42 -31.42 -15.24
C PRO A 251 6.39 -31.58 -16.42
N GLY A 252 7.26 -30.59 -16.61
CA GLY A 252 8.23 -30.55 -17.71
C GLY A 252 7.65 -30.14 -19.07
N GLN A 253 6.37 -29.78 -19.16
CA GLN A 253 5.79 -29.22 -20.37
C GLN A 253 6.21 -27.76 -20.52
N GLU A 254 6.71 -27.41 -21.70
CA GLU A 254 6.93 -26.02 -22.13
C GLU A 254 5.84 -25.62 -23.12
N GLN A 255 5.34 -24.40 -22.99
CA GLN A 255 4.36 -23.82 -23.89
C GLN A 255 4.84 -22.43 -24.30
N ALA A 256 5.08 -22.25 -25.60
CA ALA A 256 5.42 -20.94 -26.14
C ALA A 256 4.23 -19.98 -26.05
N GLY A 257 4.53 -18.72 -25.84
CA GLY A 257 3.56 -17.63 -25.84
C GLY A 257 4.25 -16.27 -25.90
N TYR A 258 3.46 -15.21 -25.91
CA TYR A 258 3.96 -13.85 -25.99
C TYR A 258 3.25 -12.94 -24.99
N ILE A 259 3.93 -11.85 -24.65
CA ILE A 259 3.35 -10.64 -24.06
C ILE A 259 3.77 -9.47 -24.94
N GLU A 260 2.80 -8.64 -25.28
CA GLU A 260 2.99 -7.45 -26.07
C GLU A 260 2.83 -6.24 -25.16
N LEU A 261 3.83 -5.38 -25.19
CA LEU A 261 3.93 -4.19 -24.36
C LEU A 261 4.25 -2.99 -25.25
N ARG A 262 3.66 -1.84 -24.94
CA ARG A 262 4.00 -0.55 -25.54
C ARG A 262 5.00 0.18 -24.64
N ASN A 263 6.02 0.80 -25.25
CA ASN A 263 6.95 1.64 -24.53
C ASN A 263 6.30 2.99 -24.18
N VAL A 264 6.05 3.21 -22.89
CA VAL A 264 5.51 4.46 -22.36
C VAL A 264 6.51 5.16 -21.42
N GLY A 265 7.76 4.70 -21.38
CA GLY A 265 8.87 5.34 -20.67
C GLY A 265 9.50 6.48 -21.47
N THR A 266 10.63 6.98 -20.98
CA THR A 266 11.41 8.03 -21.67
C THR A 266 12.60 7.49 -22.46
N GLU A 267 13.06 6.27 -22.15
CA GLU A 267 14.15 5.58 -22.83
C GLU A 267 13.64 4.56 -23.86
N ALA A 268 14.38 4.42 -24.95
CA ALA A 268 14.11 3.37 -25.93
C ALA A 268 14.48 1.99 -25.38
N TRP A 269 13.65 0.99 -25.64
CA TRP A 269 13.99 -0.40 -25.32
C TRP A 269 14.97 -0.92 -26.36
N THR A 270 16.10 -1.44 -25.92
CA THR A 270 17.19 -1.89 -26.81
C THR A 270 17.36 -3.40 -26.74
N PRO A 271 17.43 -4.11 -27.88
CA PRO A 271 17.65 -5.56 -27.91
C PRO A 271 18.88 -5.99 -27.12
N GLY A 272 18.72 -7.00 -26.28
CA GLY A 272 19.80 -7.53 -25.43
C GLY A 272 20.22 -6.61 -24.28
N VAL A 273 19.59 -5.45 -24.11
CA VAL A 273 19.86 -4.50 -23.01
C VAL A 273 18.62 -4.37 -22.13
N THR A 274 17.48 -4.05 -22.72
CA THR A 274 16.20 -3.98 -22.02
C THR A 274 15.57 -5.37 -21.99
N MET A 275 15.28 -5.87 -20.80
CA MET A 275 14.84 -7.25 -20.59
C MET A 275 13.51 -7.32 -19.86
N LEU A 276 12.69 -8.30 -20.21
CA LEU A 276 11.49 -8.67 -19.49
C LEU A 276 11.87 -9.48 -18.24
N GLY A 277 11.72 -8.86 -17.07
CA GLY A 277 12.05 -9.47 -15.77
C GLY A 277 10.83 -10.08 -15.06
N THR A 278 11.09 -11.03 -14.18
CA THR A 278 10.09 -11.59 -13.25
C THR A 278 9.66 -10.55 -12.20
N THR A 279 8.41 -10.61 -11.74
CA THR A 279 7.81 -9.57 -10.88
C THR A 279 7.29 -10.04 -9.53
N GLN A 280 7.13 -11.35 -9.29
CA GLN A 280 6.60 -11.90 -8.05
C GLN A 280 7.34 -13.20 -7.63
N PRO A 281 8.47 -13.11 -6.90
CA PRO A 281 9.16 -11.89 -6.46
C PRO A 281 9.87 -11.17 -7.60
N ARG A 282 10.03 -9.85 -7.48
CA ARG A 282 10.72 -9.04 -8.49
C ARG A 282 12.16 -9.49 -8.64
N ASP A 283 12.56 -9.69 -9.89
CA ASP A 283 13.93 -10.06 -10.29
C ASP A 283 14.44 -11.36 -9.63
N ALA A 284 13.54 -12.26 -9.26
CA ALA A 284 13.88 -13.56 -8.72
C ALA A 284 13.91 -14.63 -9.82
N ALA A 285 14.70 -15.68 -9.62
CA ALA A 285 14.67 -16.87 -10.47
C ALA A 285 13.27 -17.50 -10.42
N SER A 286 12.68 -17.73 -11.59
CA SER A 286 11.37 -18.35 -11.74
C SER A 286 11.49 -19.87 -11.80
N PRO A 287 10.71 -20.62 -11.01
CA PRO A 287 10.65 -22.08 -11.13
C PRO A 287 9.99 -22.56 -12.43
N ILE A 288 9.31 -21.66 -13.15
CA ILE A 288 8.69 -21.93 -14.45
C ILE A 288 9.48 -21.33 -15.62
N ALA A 289 10.76 -20.97 -15.41
CA ALA A 289 11.61 -20.49 -16.49
C ALA A 289 11.72 -21.56 -17.58
N GLY A 290 11.36 -21.20 -18.81
CA GLY A 290 11.49 -22.07 -19.97
C GLY A 290 12.94 -22.18 -20.43
N SER A 291 13.23 -23.22 -21.21
CA SER A 291 14.54 -23.44 -21.80
C SER A 291 14.99 -22.31 -22.75
N ASP A 292 14.06 -21.47 -23.22
CA ASP A 292 14.27 -20.33 -24.12
C ASP A 292 14.50 -18.99 -23.40
N TRP A 293 14.38 -18.95 -22.07
CA TRP A 293 14.62 -17.73 -21.30
C TRP A 293 16.09 -17.31 -21.35
N VAL A 294 16.33 -15.99 -21.42
CA VAL A 294 17.69 -15.40 -21.39
C VAL A 294 18.43 -15.80 -20.11
N SER A 295 17.72 -15.79 -18.98
CA SER A 295 18.17 -16.34 -17.70
C SER A 295 16.95 -16.68 -16.83
N PRO A 296 17.08 -17.43 -15.72
CA PRO A 296 15.92 -17.83 -14.89
C PRO A 296 15.06 -16.66 -14.36
N ASN A 297 15.57 -15.43 -14.35
CA ASN A 297 14.88 -14.20 -13.97
C ASN A 297 14.61 -13.23 -15.13
N ARG A 298 14.94 -13.61 -16.38
CA ARG A 298 14.84 -12.79 -17.59
C ARG A 298 14.21 -13.61 -18.72
N ALA A 299 12.92 -13.42 -18.94
CA ALA A 299 12.18 -14.22 -19.91
C ALA A 299 12.57 -13.90 -21.35
N ALA A 300 12.67 -12.62 -21.69
CA ALA A 300 12.92 -12.20 -23.07
C ALA A 300 13.56 -10.80 -23.14
N THR A 301 13.92 -10.39 -24.35
CA THR A 301 14.25 -9.00 -24.72
C THR A 301 13.43 -8.63 -25.97
N VAL A 302 13.47 -7.35 -26.36
CA VAL A 302 12.85 -6.91 -27.61
C VAL A 302 13.70 -7.34 -28.81
N ASP A 303 13.05 -7.70 -29.92
CA ASP A 303 13.75 -8.13 -31.15
C ASP A 303 14.33 -6.96 -31.95
N ALA A 304 13.81 -5.75 -31.74
CA ALA A 304 14.28 -4.52 -32.37
C ALA A 304 14.15 -3.34 -31.39
N PRO A 305 14.88 -2.23 -31.60
CA PRO A 305 14.72 -1.03 -30.79
C PRO A 305 13.28 -0.52 -30.79
N VAL A 306 12.72 -0.26 -29.60
CA VAL A 306 11.36 0.28 -29.42
C VAL A 306 11.44 1.67 -28.82
N ALA A 307 11.20 2.69 -29.63
CA ALA A 307 11.13 4.07 -29.16
C ALA A 307 9.91 4.29 -28.24
N PRO A 308 9.96 5.29 -27.34
CA PRO A 308 8.77 5.74 -26.62
C PRO A 308 7.63 6.14 -27.57
N GLY A 309 6.38 5.82 -27.18
CA GLY A 309 5.16 6.22 -27.88
C GLY A 309 4.53 5.16 -28.75
#